data_AF-A0A2E3ER04-F1
#
_entry.id   AF-A0A2E3ER04-F1
#
_cell.length_a   1.000
_cell.length_b   1.000
_cell.length_c   1.000
_cell.angle_alpha   90.00
_cell.angle_beta   90.00
_cell.angle_gamma   90.00
#
_symmetry.space_group_name_H-M   'P 1'
#
loop_
_entity.id
_entity.type
_entity.pdbx_description
1 polymer ?
#
loop_
_entity_poly.entity_id
_entity_poly.type
_entity_poly.pdbx_seq_one_letter_code
_entity_poly.pdbx_strand_id
1 'polypeptide(L)'
;MDVASGPFRNQMSKYISYDTPAIWYTGCGDIPAVSGLLADVTNIGTKRTSGYGEVHSVDIEEIDFDRAGLTFVDGTPARAIPADEWATISNLEAEMAYEPIEPPYWRSPHVLCAVPAHSIVAYAAVRRLTGVD
;
A
#
# COMPACT_ATOMS: atom_id res chain seq x y z
N MET A 1 -24.85 -21.43 5.27
CA MET A 1 -26.02 -20.65 5.75
C MET A 1 -25.48 -19.29 6.12
N ASP A 2 -25.79 -18.28 5.31
CA ASP A 2 -25.15 -16.96 5.34
C ASP A 2 -25.89 -16.06 6.36
N VAL A 3 -25.27 -15.84 7.52
CA VAL A 3 -25.90 -15.15 8.68
C VAL A 3 -25.68 -13.63 8.60
N ALA A 4 -25.12 -13.10 7.50
CA ALA A 4 -24.63 -11.72 7.44
C ALA A 4 -25.20 -10.87 6.28
N SER A 5 -26.43 -11.11 5.81
CA SER A 5 -27.08 -10.21 4.84
C SER A 5 -28.47 -9.76 5.29
N GLY A 6 -28.70 -8.44 5.40
CA GLY A 6 -30.00 -7.85 5.72
C GLY A 6 -29.95 -6.34 6.00
N PRO A 7 -31.09 -5.62 5.91
CA PRO A 7 -31.18 -4.16 6.06
C PRO A 7 -30.85 -3.63 7.47
N PHE A 8 -30.66 -4.51 8.45
CA PHE A 8 -30.29 -4.18 9.83
C PHE A 8 -28.91 -4.77 10.22
N ARG A 9 -28.05 -5.06 9.24
CA ARG A 9 -26.70 -5.58 9.51
C ARG A 9 -25.86 -4.51 10.19
N ASN A 10 -25.53 -4.74 11.45
CA ASN A 10 -24.54 -3.95 12.16
C ASN A 10 -23.14 -4.50 11.83
N GLN A 11 -22.43 -3.84 10.90
CA GLN A 11 -21.03 -4.17 10.62
C GLN A 11 -20.15 -3.59 11.72
N MET A 12 -19.95 -4.34 12.80
CA MET A 12 -18.82 -4.08 13.69
C MET A 12 -17.53 -4.52 12.99
N SER A 13 -17.00 -3.65 12.13
CA SER A 13 -15.65 -3.81 11.60
C SER A 13 -14.64 -3.39 12.66
N LYS A 14 -13.71 -4.27 13.01
CA LYS A 14 -12.48 -3.86 13.71
C LYS A 14 -11.74 -2.91 12.77
N TYR A 15 -11.46 -1.69 13.22
CA TYR A 15 -10.73 -0.68 12.45
C TYR A 15 -9.38 -0.46 13.12
N ILE A 16 -8.31 -0.78 12.39
CA ILE A 16 -6.95 -0.44 12.79
C ILE A 16 -6.61 0.87 12.09
N SER A 17 -6.19 1.87 12.85
CA SER A 17 -5.67 3.13 12.33
C SER A 17 -4.19 3.23 12.61
N TYR A 18 -3.45 3.78 11.67
CA TYR A 18 -2.05 4.14 11.83
C TYR A 18 -1.97 5.66 11.95
N ASP A 19 -1.23 6.14 12.95
CA ASP A 19 -0.84 7.54 13.06
C ASP A 19 0.58 7.66 12.51
N THR A 20 0.73 8.37 11.40
CA THR A 20 2.00 8.55 10.71
C THR A 20 2.08 9.95 10.13
N PRO A 21 3.24 10.63 10.23
CA PRO A 21 3.42 11.95 9.64
C PRO A 21 3.41 11.93 8.11
N ALA A 22 3.73 10.78 7.50
CA ALA A 22 3.80 10.62 6.04
C ALA A 22 3.56 9.17 5.63
N ILE A 23 3.23 8.99 4.35
CA ILE A 23 3.12 7.69 3.68
C ILE A 23 3.80 7.79 2.32
N TRP A 24 4.20 6.64 1.78
CA TRP A 24 4.98 6.58 0.56
C TRP A 24 4.46 5.49 -0.35
N TYR A 25 4.45 5.79 -1.64
CA TYR A 25 4.07 4.85 -2.68
C TYR A 25 5.03 5.00 -3.84
N THR A 26 5.37 3.88 -4.46
CA THR A 26 6.06 3.84 -5.75
C THR A 26 5.07 3.33 -6.79
N GLY A 27 5.13 3.87 -8.00
CA GLY A 27 4.31 3.43 -9.10
C GLY A 27 4.84 3.90 -10.44
N CYS A 28 4.26 3.37 -11.52
CA CYS A 28 4.59 3.77 -12.88
C CYS A 28 3.44 4.60 -13.46
N GLY A 29 3.75 5.66 -14.20
CA GLY A 29 2.74 6.50 -14.84
C GLY A 29 3.29 7.80 -15.42
N ASP A 30 2.37 8.63 -15.91
CA ASP A 30 2.66 9.98 -16.41
C ASP A 30 2.57 10.99 -15.24
N ILE A 31 3.71 11.57 -14.86
CA ILE A 31 3.83 12.45 -13.69
C ILE A 31 2.84 13.63 -13.75
N PRO A 32 2.77 14.42 -14.83
CA PRO A 32 1.74 15.44 -15.01
C PRO A 32 0.31 14.95 -14.77
N ALA A 33 -0.06 13.79 -15.30
CA ALA A 33 -1.41 13.25 -15.14
C ALA A 33 -1.68 12.81 -13.69
N VAL A 34 -0.71 12.16 -13.05
CA VAL A 34 -0.79 11.76 -11.63
C VAL A 34 -0.88 12.98 -10.73
N SER A 35 -0.04 14.00 -10.96
CA SER A 35 -0.07 15.26 -10.23
C SER A 35 -1.43 15.96 -10.34
N GLY A 36 -2.01 16.02 -11.55
CA GLY A 36 -3.34 16.57 -11.77
C GLY A 36 -4.44 15.80 -11.03
N LEU A 37 -4.36 14.47 -10.98
CA LEU A 37 -5.32 13.63 -10.23
C LEU A 37 -5.21 13.80 -8.71
N LEU A 38 -4.00 14.05 -8.21
CA LEU A 38 -3.73 14.14 -6.77
C LEU A 38 -3.89 15.57 -6.21
N ALA A 39 -3.96 16.59 -7.08
CA ALA A 39 -4.01 18.00 -6.67
C ALA A 39 -5.17 18.34 -5.71
N ASP A 40 -6.32 17.67 -5.87
CA ASP A 40 -7.53 17.92 -5.07
C ASP A 40 -7.76 16.87 -3.96
N VAL A 41 -6.80 15.98 -3.72
CA VAL A 41 -6.93 14.93 -2.70
C VAL A 41 -6.71 15.54 -1.31
N THR A 42 -7.79 15.71 -0.54
CA THR A 42 -7.73 16.23 0.83
C THR A 42 -7.68 15.15 1.90
N ASN A 43 -8.18 13.96 1.61
CA ASN A 43 -8.25 12.85 2.56
C ASN A 43 -8.14 11.49 1.86
N ILE A 44 -7.47 10.55 2.51
CA ILE A 44 -7.24 9.18 2.00
C ILE A 44 -7.69 8.11 3.00
N GLY A 45 -7.81 6.89 2.50
CA GLY A 45 -8.18 5.73 3.31
C GLY A 45 -9.66 5.69 3.71
N THR A 46 -9.96 4.84 4.69
CA THR A 46 -11.32 4.61 5.20
C THR A 46 -11.70 5.69 6.21
N LYS A 47 -12.99 6.07 6.26
CA LYS A 47 -13.53 7.13 7.14
C LYS A 47 -13.04 8.55 6.83
N ARG A 48 -12.65 8.83 5.58
CA ARG A 48 -12.30 10.19 5.12
C ARG A 48 -13.38 11.24 5.43
N THR A 49 -14.66 10.88 5.38
CA THR A 49 -15.79 11.78 5.69
C THR A 49 -15.92 12.10 7.19
N SER A 50 -15.18 11.39 8.04
CA SER A 50 -15.13 11.61 9.50
C SER A 50 -13.81 12.28 9.92
N GLY A 51 -13.05 12.83 8.98
CA GLY A 51 -11.80 13.55 9.24
C GLY A 51 -10.54 12.69 9.34
N TYR A 52 -10.62 11.39 9.02
CA TYR A 52 -9.43 10.53 9.02
C TYR A 52 -8.61 10.69 7.73
N GLY A 53 -7.29 10.48 7.86
CA GLY A 53 -6.37 10.45 6.73
C GLY A 53 -6.27 11.78 6.00
N GLU A 54 -6.31 12.89 6.72
CA GLU A 54 -6.08 14.24 6.16
C GLU A 54 -4.72 14.31 5.46
N VAL A 55 -4.71 14.92 4.27
CA VAL A 55 -3.52 15.12 3.44
C VAL A 55 -3.20 16.60 3.42
N HIS A 56 -2.03 16.96 3.95
CA HIS A 56 -1.54 18.34 3.92
C HIS A 56 -0.82 18.69 2.62
N SER A 57 -0.06 17.75 2.08
CA SER A 57 0.69 17.90 0.83
C SER A 57 0.89 16.55 0.16
N VAL A 58 1.15 16.58 -1.15
CA VAL A 58 1.54 15.43 -1.94
C VAL A 58 2.79 15.81 -2.72
N ASP A 59 3.89 15.12 -2.43
CA ASP A 59 5.14 15.27 -3.16
C ASP A 59 5.26 14.13 -4.18
N ILE A 60 5.64 14.46 -5.41
CA ILE A 60 5.79 13.50 -6.51
C ILE A 60 7.17 13.70 -7.11
N GLU A 61 7.94 12.62 -7.14
CA GLU A 61 9.32 12.60 -7.64
C GLU A 61 9.47 11.49 -8.68
N GLU A 62 10.18 11.78 -9.76
CA GLU A 62 10.58 10.77 -10.74
C GLU A 62 11.76 9.97 -10.17
N ILE A 63 11.65 8.63 -10.22
CA ILE A 63 12.72 7.73 -9.78
C ILE A 63 13.00 6.71 -10.88
N ASP A 64 14.28 6.36 -11.06
CA ASP A 64 14.70 5.28 -11.96
C ASP A 64 14.61 3.95 -11.19
N PHE A 65 13.40 3.36 -11.16
CA PHE A 65 13.14 2.13 -10.43
C PHE A 65 12.19 1.20 -11.19
N ASP A 66 12.74 0.07 -11.66
CA ASP A 66 12.09 -0.90 -12.54
C ASP A 66 10.96 -1.71 -11.87
N ARG A 67 10.89 -1.72 -10.54
CA ARG A 67 9.95 -2.52 -9.75
C ARG A 67 8.95 -1.69 -8.95
N ALA A 68 8.72 -0.45 -9.38
CA ALA A 68 7.76 0.44 -8.75
C ALA A 68 6.37 -0.21 -8.66
N GLY A 69 5.75 -0.15 -7.47
CA GLY A 69 4.47 -0.81 -7.18
C GLY A 69 4.54 -2.30 -6.84
N LEU A 70 5.68 -2.97 -7.02
CA LEU A 70 5.93 -4.34 -6.54
C LEU A 70 6.76 -4.33 -5.27
N THR A 71 7.88 -3.63 -5.28
CA THR A 71 8.78 -3.48 -4.15
C THR A 71 8.92 -2.02 -3.76
N PHE A 72 9.29 -1.77 -2.51
CA PHE A 72 9.87 -0.49 -2.12
C PHE A 72 11.33 -0.40 -2.60
N VAL A 73 11.90 0.79 -2.53
CA VAL A 73 13.31 1.03 -2.95
C VAL A 73 14.33 0.29 -2.09
N ASP A 74 13.96 -0.15 -0.88
CA ASP A 74 14.78 -1.05 -0.05
C ASP A 74 14.69 -2.53 -0.45
N GLY A 75 13.91 -2.84 -1.50
CA GLY A 75 13.69 -4.19 -2.00
C GLY A 75 12.67 -5.00 -1.23
N THR A 76 12.01 -4.45 -0.21
CA THR A 76 10.93 -5.12 0.54
C THR A 76 9.61 -5.10 -0.26
N PRO A 77 8.67 -6.04 -0.02
CA PRO A 77 7.43 -6.08 -0.79
C PRO A 77 6.53 -4.87 -0.47
N ALA A 78 6.06 -4.17 -1.50
CA ALA A 78 5.14 -3.03 -1.36
C ALA A 78 3.66 -3.46 -1.29
N ARG A 79 3.38 -4.71 -1.65
CA ARG A 79 2.07 -5.37 -1.57
C ARG A 79 2.26 -6.87 -1.36
N ALA A 80 1.17 -7.60 -1.16
CA ALA A 80 1.23 -9.06 -1.19
C ALA A 80 1.67 -9.54 -2.58
N ILE A 81 2.76 -10.31 -2.63
CA ILE A 81 3.34 -10.91 -3.85
C ILE A 81 3.41 -12.42 -3.66
N PRO A 82 2.89 -13.26 -4.57
CA PRO A 82 2.99 -14.72 -4.49
C PRO A 82 4.42 -15.20 -4.20
N ALA A 83 4.58 -16.23 -3.38
CA ALA A 83 5.89 -16.70 -2.92
C ALA A 83 6.84 -17.11 -4.06
N ASP A 84 6.30 -17.67 -5.14
CA ASP A 84 7.03 -18.06 -6.35
C ASP A 84 7.47 -16.85 -7.18
N GLU A 85 6.59 -15.84 -7.32
CA GLU A 85 6.95 -14.56 -7.93
C GLU A 85 8.01 -13.84 -7.08
N TRP A 86 7.86 -13.82 -5.75
CA TRP A 86 8.81 -13.20 -4.83
C TRP A 86 10.21 -13.78 -4.97
N ALA A 87 10.33 -15.11 -4.97
CA ALA A 87 11.58 -15.82 -5.15
C ALA A 87 12.25 -15.54 -6.51
N THR A 88 11.49 -15.07 -7.49
CA THR A 88 12.02 -14.69 -8.82
C THR A 88 12.52 -13.25 -8.84
N ILE A 89 11.85 -12.35 -8.14
CA ILE A 89 12.17 -10.91 -8.18
C ILE A 89 13.10 -10.48 -7.04
N SER A 90 13.16 -11.19 -5.92
CA SER A 90 13.94 -10.79 -4.74
C SER A 90 14.68 -11.97 -4.11
N ASN A 91 15.84 -11.68 -3.54
CA ASN A 91 16.61 -12.61 -2.70
C ASN A 91 16.49 -12.28 -1.20
N LEU A 92 15.62 -11.33 -0.83
CA LEU A 92 15.43 -10.93 0.56
C LEU A 92 14.42 -11.84 1.26
N GLU A 93 14.68 -12.12 2.53
CA GLU A 93 13.66 -12.69 3.40
C GLU A 93 12.55 -11.66 3.65
N ALA A 94 11.30 -12.12 3.58
CA ALA A 94 10.12 -11.32 3.83
C ALA A 94 9.18 -12.07 4.79
N GLU A 95 8.31 -11.32 5.46
CA GLU A 95 7.20 -11.91 6.19
C GLU A 95 6.26 -12.63 5.21
N MET A 96 5.80 -13.83 5.58
CA MET A 96 4.97 -14.66 4.72
C MET A 96 3.58 -14.84 5.32
N ALA A 97 2.53 -14.57 4.54
CA ALA A 97 1.14 -14.76 4.96
C ALA A 97 0.26 -15.24 3.80
N TYR A 98 -0.86 -15.88 4.11
CA TYR A 98 -1.84 -16.28 3.10
C TYR A 98 -2.76 -15.09 2.80
N GLU A 99 -2.64 -14.51 1.61
CA GLU A 99 -3.37 -13.30 1.21
C GLU A 99 -4.08 -13.49 -0.15
N PRO A 100 -5.21 -12.80 -0.38
CA PRO A 100 -5.83 -12.72 -1.70
C PRO A 100 -5.05 -11.73 -2.59
N ILE A 101 -4.62 -12.19 -3.77
CA ILE A 101 -3.81 -11.36 -4.69
C ILE A 101 -4.65 -10.60 -5.73
N GLU A 102 -5.86 -11.08 -6.03
CA GLU A 102 -6.72 -10.52 -7.06
C GLU A 102 -7.95 -9.83 -6.44
N PRO A 103 -8.36 -8.66 -6.94
CA PRO A 103 -9.65 -8.09 -6.58
C PRO A 103 -10.80 -8.89 -7.22
N PRO A 104 -11.94 -9.07 -6.54
CA PRO A 104 -12.25 -8.58 -5.21
C PRO A 104 -11.65 -9.45 -4.09
N TYR A 105 -10.84 -8.84 -3.23
CA TYR A 105 -10.03 -9.53 -2.23
C TYR A 105 -10.84 -10.40 -1.25
N TRP A 106 -12.12 -10.09 -1.00
CA TRP A 106 -12.98 -10.87 -0.11
C TRP A 106 -13.46 -12.21 -0.69
N ARG A 107 -13.24 -12.47 -1.98
CA ARG A 107 -13.68 -13.69 -2.68
C ARG A 107 -12.52 -14.49 -3.26
N SER A 108 -11.36 -13.88 -3.42
CA SER A 108 -10.22 -14.49 -4.08
C SER A 108 -9.57 -15.57 -3.21
N PRO A 109 -9.07 -16.66 -3.81
CA PRO A 109 -8.33 -17.68 -3.09
C PRO A 109 -7.12 -17.03 -2.42
N HIS A 110 -6.85 -17.43 -1.17
CA HIS A 110 -5.67 -16.98 -0.46
C HIS A 110 -4.49 -17.88 -0.86
N VAL A 111 -3.39 -17.26 -1.24
CA VAL A 111 -2.15 -17.94 -1.62
C VAL A 111 -1.02 -17.46 -0.71
N LEU A 112 0.03 -18.26 -0.56
CA LEU A 112 1.18 -17.86 0.25
C LEU A 112 1.91 -16.71 -0.45
N CYS A 113 2.01 -15.57 0.21
CA CYS A 113 2.60 -14.35 -0.30
C CYS A 113 3.72 -13.85 0.61
N ALA A 114 4.74 -13.23 0.03
CA ALA A 114 5.56 -12.24 0.73
C ALA A 114 4.70 -10.99 0.95
N VAL A 115 4.58 -10.54 2.20
CA VAL A 115 3.72 -9.42 2.59
C VAL A 115 4.56 -8.23 3.09
N PRO A 116 4.07 -6.99 2.92
CA PRO A 116 4.73 -5.82 3.46
C PRO A 116 4.89 -5.95 4.97
N ALA A 117 6.12 -5.85 5.46
CA ALA A 117 6.32 -5.66 6.88
C ALA A 117 5.66 -4.32 7.27
N HIS A 118 4.89 -4.31 8.36
CA HIS A 118 4.42 -3.06 8.97
C HIS A 118 5.61 -2.32 9.59
N SER A 119 6.45 -1.73 8.75
CA SER A 119 7.66 -1.04 9.17
C SER A 119 7.46 0.47 9.08
N ILE A 120 7.81 1.16 10.16
CA ILE A 120 7.88 2.62 10.17
C ILE A 120 9.24 2.99 9.56
N VAL A 121 9.22 3.55 8.37
CA VAL A 121 10.44 4.02 7.70
C VAL A 121 10.62 5.51 7.96
N ALA A 122 11.78 5.90 8.47
CA ALA A 122 12.09 7.31 8.71
C ALA A 122 12.18 8.10 7.39
N TYR A 123 11.71 9.35 7.36
CA TYR A 123 11.73 10.21 6.17
C TYR A 123 13.13 10.30 5.52
N ALA A 124 14.18 10.44 6.33
CA ALA A 124 15.57 10.45 5.85
C ALA A 124 16.02 9.11 5.25
N ALA A 125 15.48 7.99 5.72
CA ALA A 125 15.74 6.69 5.12
C ALA A 125 15.04 6.60 3.76
N VAL A 126 13.81 7.12 3.63
CA VAL A 126 13.10 7.16 2.35
C VAL A 126 13.86 8.01 1.32
N ARG A 127 14.28 9.23 1.68
CA ARG A 127 15.06 10.11 0.77
C ARG A 127 16.38 9.48 0.30
N ARG A 128 17.10 8.82 1.21
CA ARG A 128 18.32 8.06 0.85
C ARG A 128 18.03 6.89 -0.07
N LEU A 129 16.90 6.22 0.11
CA LEU A 129 16.48 5.08 -0.69
C LEU A 129 15.95 5.50 -2.07
N THR A 130 15.31 6.67 -2.18
CA THR A 130 14.81 7.23 -3.44
C THR A 130 15.85 8.02 -4.23
N GLY A 131 17.04 8.28 -3.65
CA GLY A 131 18.12 9.00 -4.32
C GLY A 131 17.91 10.52 -4.43
N VAL A 132 17.05 11.08 -3.57
CA VAL A 132 16.69 12.51 -3.60
C VAL A 132 17.27 13.20 -2.37
N ASP A 133 18.42 13.86 -2.53
CA ASP A 133 19.13 14.63 -1.49
C ASP A 133 18.46 15.95 -1.11
#